data_AF-A0A077DJF1-F1
#
_entry.id   AF-A0A077DJF1-F1
#
_cell.length_a   1.000
_cell.length_b   1.000
_cell.length_c   1.000
_cell.angle_alpha   90.00
_cell.angle_beta   90.00
_cell.angle_gamma   90.00
#
_symmetry.space_group_name_H-M   'P 1'
#
loop_
_entity.id
_entity.type
_entity.pdbx_description
1 polymer ?
#
loop_
_entity_poly.entity_id
_entity_poly.type
_entity_poly.pdbx_seq_one_letter_code
_entity_poly.pdbx_strand_id
1 'polypeptide(L)'
;MNFKELKSRLVASGWKFNRGDGTVDCRSFSKCIDGKLVELHPRIRKESMNKISLVLFPSISTERFMQTRNFLLQIEEDYYPLVARSGVLAPPIEKGVPEEIFPELTEEIVDELLEESIAWAKYQSVDKALAYYANLPTYCGGAAVEHLTALILRKEKEKILYYREIFSEAKKGKMRRFLPGITEDIMNRAVSLVMKEE
;
A
#
# COMPACT_ATOMS: atom_id res chain seq x y z
N MET A 1 -27.94 1.90 6.04
CA MET A 1 -26.89 2.94 6.16
C MET A 1 -26.45 3.46 4.79
N ASN A 2 -26.16 4.76 4.63
CA ASN A 2 -25.55 5.36 3.44
C ASN A 2 -24.10 5.86 3.71
N PHE A 3 -23.40 6.34 2.68
CA PHE A 3 -22.01 6.79 2.83
C PHE A 3 -21.83 7.97 3.83
N LYS A 4 -22.80 8.88 3.92
CA LYS A 4 -22.73 10.03 4.85
C LYS A 4 -22.80 9.56 6.30
N GLU A 5 -23.66 8.59 6.58
CA GLU A 5 -23.77 7.92 7.88
C GLU A 5 -22.48 7.16 8.20
N LEU A 6 -21.97 6.33 7.27
CA LEU A 6 -20.71 5.62 7.41
C LEU A 6 -19.54 6.57 7.72
N LYS A 7 -19.41 7.66 6.96
CA LYS A 7 -18.39 8.68 7.20
C LYS A 7 -18.50 9.26 8.61
N SER A 8 -19.70 9.64 9.01
CA SER A 8 -19.92 10.26 10.32
C SER A 8 -19.52 9.31 11.45
N ARG A 9 -19.85 8.02 11.31
CA ARG A 9 -19.46 6.96 12.25
C ARG A 9 -17.95 6.76 12.32
N LEU A 10 -17.28 6.59 11.18
CA LEU A 10 -15.83 6.37 11.14
C LEU A 10 -15.06 7.58 11.69
N VAL A 11 -15.50 8.80 11.38
CA VAL A 11 -14.90 10.02 11.95
C VAL A 11 -15.11 10.07 13.46
N ALA A 12 -16.30 9.74 13.96
CA ALA A 12 -16.59 9.68 15.39
C ALA A 12 -15.74 8.63 16.13
N SER A 13 -15.37 7.52 15.47
CA SER A 13 -14.44 6.52 16.02
C SER A 13 -12.96 6.85 15.80
N GLY A 14 -12.66 8.09 15.39
CA GLY A 14 -11.30 8.63 15.31
C GLY A 14 -10.56 8.32 14.02
N TRP A 15 -11.25 7.96 12.94
CA TRP A 15 -10.65 7.86 11.61
C TRP A 15 -10.60 9.22 10.92
N LYS A 16 -9.47 9.53 10.29
CA LYS A 16 -9.32 10.72 9.45
C LYS A 16 -9.93 10.45 8.08
N PHE A 17 -10.93 11.22 7.69
CA PHE A 17 -11.49 11.17 6.34
C PHE A 17 -10.55 11.85 5.33
N ASN A 18 -10.21 11.13 4.26
CA ASN A 18 -9.43 11.63 3.13
C ASN A 18 -10.34 11.74 1.91
N ARG A 19 -10.38 12.92 1.30
CA ARG A 19 -11.26 13.20 0.15
C ARG A 19 -10.73 12.63 -1.17
N GLY A 20 -9.44 12.30 -1.23
CA GLY A 20 -8.75 11.94 -2.47
C GLY A 20 -8.80 13.07 -3.51
N ASP A 21 -8.87 12.68 -4.78
CA ASP A 21 -9.02 13.58 -5.93
C ASP A 21 -10.45 14.18 -6.07
N GLY A 22 -11.35 13.87 -5.12
CA GLY A 22 -12.74 14.31 -5.13
C GLY A 22 -13.72 13.33 -5.76
N THR A 23 -13.25 12.27 -6.43
CA THR A 23 -14.10 11.18 -6.91
C THR A 23 -14.61 10.31 -5.74
N VAL A 24 -15.67 9.53 -5.96
CA VAL A 24 -16.19 8.63 -4.91
C VAL A 24 -15.22 7.49 -4.63
N ASP A 25 -14.54 6.99 -5.67
CA ASP A 25 -13.68 5.81 -5.61
C ASP A 25 -12.33 6.06 -4.93
N CYS A 26 -11.93 7.33 -4.76
CA CYS A 26 -10.69 7.73 -4.08
C CYS A 26 -10.92 8.21 -2.64
N ARG A 27 -12.14 8.09 -2.10
CA ARG A 27 -12.42 8.44 -0.71
C ARG A 27 -11.93 7.34 0.21
N SER A 28 -11.16 7.72 1.22
CA SER A 28 -10.60 6.78 2.17
C SER A 28 -10.67 7.30 3.60
N PHE A 29 -10.37 6.41 4.54
CA PHE A 29 -10.29 6.69 5.97
C PHE A 29 -8.97 6.17 6.49
N SER A 30 -8.20 7.02 7.16
CA SER A 30 -6.88 6.65 7.67
C SER A 30 -6.82 6.74 9.19
N LYS A 31 -6.07 5.83 9.81
CA LYS A 31 -5.81 5.82 11.25
C LYS A 31 -4.48 5.13 11.54
N CYS A 32 -3.73 5.66 12.51
CA CYS A 32 -2.55 4.97 13.02
C CYS A 32 -2.99 3.91 14.04
N ILE A 33 -2.59 2.66 13.82
CA ILE A 33 -2.91 1.52 14.69
C ILE A 33 -1.63 0.70 14.87
N ASP A 34 -1.15 0.58 16.11
CA ASP A 34 0.05 -0.19 16.48
C ASP A 34 1.29 0.19 15.63
N GLY A 35 1.47 1.50 15.38
CA GLY A 35 2.59 2.04 14.59
C GLY A 35 2.47 1.86 13.07
N LYS A 36 1.36 1.27 12.59
CA LYS A 36 1.04 1.16 11.16
C LYS A 36 0.05 2.24 10.77
N LEU A 37 0.25 2.84 9.61
CA LEU A 37 -0.76 3.67 8.98
C LEU A 37 -1.74 2.75 8.26
N VAL A 38 -2.96 2.66 8.75
CA VAL A 38 -4.03 1.86 8.16
C VAL A 38 -4.93 2.77 7.34
N GLU A 39 -5.26 2.36 6.12
CA GLU A 39 -6.21 3.06 5.27
C GLU A 39 -7.33 2.12 4.81
N LEU A 40 -8.58 2.55 4.95
CA LEU A 40 -9.79 1.88 4.48
C LEU A 40 -10.34 2.62 3.26
N HIS A 41 -10.61 1.87 2.20
CA HIS A 41 -11.32 2.36 1.01
C HIS A 41 -12.72 1.76 0.97
N PRO A 42 -13.74 2.43 1.56
CA PRO A 42 -15.09 1.91 1.57
C PRO A 42 -15.74 1.99 0.20
N ARG A 43 -16.41 0.91 -0.20
CA ARG A 43 -17.30 0.88 -1.37
C ARG A 43 -18.66 0.36 -0.97
N ILE A 44 -19.69 1.16 -1.20
CA ILE A 44 -21.10 0.78 -1.05
C ILE A 44 -21.72 0.69 -2.44
N ARG A 45 -22.27 -0.47 -2.81
CA ARG A 45 -22.98 -0.63 -4.10
C ARG A 45 -24.31 -1.31 -3.91
N LYS A 46 -25.31 -0.89 -4.69
CA LYS A 46 -26.58 -1.62 -4.77
C LYS A 46 -26.41 -2.75 -5.77
N GLU A 47 -26.48 -3.99 -5.30
CA GLU A 47 -26.33 -5.19 -6.14
C GLU A 47 -27.67 -5.63 -6.73
N SER A 48 -28.74 -5.56 -5.94
CA SER A 48 -30.11 -5.82 -6.41
C SER A 48 -31.15 -5.09 -5.55
N MET A 49 -32.44 -5.38 -5.73
CA MET A 49 -33.52 -4.77 -4.94
C MET A 49 -33.38 -5.04 -3.44
N ASN A 50 -32.88 -6.23 -3.07
CA ASN A 50 -32.75 -6.70 -1.68
C ASN A 50 -31.30 -7.08 -1.35
N LYS A 51 -30.31 -6.54 -2.07
CA LYS A 51 -28.89 -6.80 -1.82
C LYS A 51 -28.08 -5.52 -1.99
N ILE A 52 -27.27 -5.22 -0.98
CA ILE A 52 -26.34 -4.11 -0.95
C ILE A 52 -24.97 -4.67 -0.56
N SER A 53 -23.92 -4.25 -1.27
CA SER A 53 -22.56 -4.59 -0.91
C SER A 53 -21.90 -3.45 -0.14
N LEU A 54 -21.14 -3.82 0.88
CA LEU A 54 -20.22 -2.96 1.59
C LEU A 54 -18.87 -3.67 1.68
N VAL A 55 -17.84 -3.04 1.12
CA VAL A 55 -16.46 -3.49 1.26
C VAL A 55 -15.65 -2.40 1.92
N LEU A 56 -14.89 -2.73 2.96
CA LEU A 56 -13.91 -1.84 3.56
C LEU A 56 -12.52 -2.31 3.15
N PHE A 57 -12.06 -2.01 1.93
CA PHE A 57 -10.76 -2.48 1.44
C PHE A 57 -9.62 -1.92 2.31
N PRO A 58 -9.02 -2.71 3.22
CA PRO A 58 -7.99 -2.22 4.09
C PRO A 58 -6.62 -2.37 3.44
N SER A 59 -5.76 -1.43 3.75
CA SER A 59 -4.35 -1.48 3.44
C SER A 59 -3.55 -0.95 4.61
N ILE A 60 -2.28 -1.33 4.69
CA ILE A 60 -1.33 -0.79 5.65
C ILE A 60 -0.10 -0.24 4.96
N SER A 61 0.50 0.75 5.60
CA SER A 61 1.81 1.29 5.26
C SER A 61 2.54 1.72 6.53
N THR A 62 3.75 2.25 6.36
CA THR A 62 4.51 2.89 7.43
C THR A 62 5.04 4.23 6.95
N GLU A 63 5.20 5.17 7.87
CA GLU A 63 5.77 6.48 7.55
C GLU A 63 7.14 6.36 6.88
N ARG A 64 8.02 5.50 7.40
CA ARG A 64 9.37 5.28 6.86
C ARG A 64 9.33 4.74 5.43
N PHE A 65 8.41 3.82 5.12
CA PHE A 65 8.22 3.31 3.77
C PHE A 65 7.74 4.39 2.81
N MET A 66 6.71 5.15 3.19
CA MET A 66 6.17 6.22 2.34
C MET A 66 7.20 7.31 2.08
N GLN A 67 7.91 7.78 3.11
CA GLN A 67 8.94 8.80 2.98
C GLN A 67 10.07 8.34 2.05
N THR A 68 10.53 7.11 2.19
CA THR A 68 11.59 6.55 1.34
C THR A 68 11.13 6.43 -0.11
N ARG A 69 9.92 5.90 -0.34
CA ARG A 69 9.32 5.77 -1.67
C ARG A 69 9.13 7.13 -2.34
N ASN A 70 8.54 8.08 -1.63
CA ASN A 70 8.29 9.43 -2.11
C ASN A 70 9.58 10.16 -2.45
N PHE A 71 10.63 10.01 -1.63
CA PHE A 71 11.94 10.54 -1.93
C PHE A 71 12.53 9.94 -3.22
N LEU A 72 12.42 8.61 -3.40
CA LEU A 72 12.89 7.97 -4.64
C LEU A 72 12.15 8.50 -5.87
N LEU A 73 10.85 8.75 -5.77
CA LEU A 73 10.04 9.21 -6.89
C LEU A 73 10.02 10.72 -7.08
N GLN A 74 10.46 11.51 -6.09
CA GLN A 74 10.30 12.96 -6.04
C GLN A 74 8.83 13.39 -6.18
N ILE A 75 7.97 12.74 -5.42
CA ILE A 75 6.53 13.03 -5.35
C ILE A 75 6.11 13.26 -3.91
N GLU A 76 4.98 13.91 -3.73
CA GLU A 76 4.35 14.12 -2.42
C GLU A 76 3.01 13.37 -2.41
N GLU A 77 3.07 12.07 -2.12
CA GLU A 77 1.87 11.25 -1.90
C GLU A 77 1.64 11.06 -0.39
N ASP A 78 0.45 11.41 0.10
CA ASP A 78 0.08 11.26 1.51
C ASP A 78 -0.03 9.80 1.96
N TYR A 79 -0.31 8.90 1.01
CA TYR A 79 -0.44 7.49 1.29
C TYR A 79 -0.09 6.63 0.07
N TYR A 80 0.70 5.58 0.31
CA TYR A 80 0.86 4.48 -0.62
C TYR A 80 0.87 3.15 0.15
N PRO A 81 0.07 2.15 -0.27
CA PRO A 81 -0.02 0.89 0.45
C PRO A 81 1.27 0.09 0.33
N LEU A 82 1.80 -0.36 1.47
CA LEU A 82 2.84 -1.40 1.51
C LEU A 82 2.21 -2.79 1.41
N VAL A 83 1.06 -2.99 2.05
CA VAL A 83 0.26 -4.21 1.95
C VAL A 83 -1.19 -3.80 1.75
N ALA A 84 -1.85 -4.38 0.77
CA ALA A 84 -3.30 -4.26 0.60
C ALA A 84 -3.94 -5.63 0.75
N ARG A 85 -5.16 -5.71 1.27
CA ARG A 85 -5.90 -6.98 1.33
C ARG A 85 -6.25 -7.51 -0.06
N SER A 86 -6.37 -6.62 -1.04
CA SER A 86 -6.71 -6.98 -2.41
C SER A 86 -5.90 -6.12 -3.37
N GLY A 87 -5.52 -6.69 -4.51
CA GLY A 87 -4.82 -5.97 -5.59
C GLY A 87 -3.37 -6.42 -5.76
N VAL A 88 -2.63 -5.65 -6.56
CA VAL A 88 -1.29 -6.01 -7.10
C VAL A 88 -0.18 -6.04 -6.05
N LEU A 89 -0.45 -5.57 -4.83
CA LEU A 89 0.52 -5.36 -3.75
C LEU A 89 0.21 -6.19 -2.49
N ALA A 90 -0.50 -7.30 -2.64
CA ALA A 90 -0.79 -8.21 -1.54
C ALA A 90 0.29 -9.33 -1.49
N PRO A 91 1.31 -9.26 -0.61
CA PRO A 91 1.97 -10.49 -0.20
C PRO A 91 0.91 -11.48 0.33
N PRO A 92 1.11 -12.81 0.20
CA PRO A 92 0.09 -13.84 0.47
C PRO A 92 -0.27 -14.03 1.96
N ILE A 93 -0.22 -12.96 2.75
CA ILE A 93 -0.44 -12.90 4.20
C ILE A 93 -1.92 -12.59 4.45
N GLU A 94 -2.83 -13.18 3.68
CA GLU A 94 -4.25 -12.89 3.76
C GLU A 94 -4.92 -13.74 4.85
N LYS A 95 -5.50 -13.05 5.84
CA LYS A 95 -6.65 -13.55 6.57
C LYS A 95 -7.83 -13.41 5.59
N GLY A 96 -8.65 -14.45 5.45
CA GLY A 96 -9.69 -14.55 4.41
C GLY A 96 -10.58 -13.30 4.29
N VAL A 97 -11.24 -13.16 3.13
CA VAL A 97 -12.10 -12.00 2.83
C VAL A 97 -13.42 -12.12 3.60
N PRO A 98 -13.88 -11.06 4.30
CA PRO A 98 -15.17 -11.09 5.01
C PRO A 98 -16.35 -11.16 4.03
N GLU A 99 -17.56 -11.41 4.55
CA GLU A 99 -18.78 -11.26 3.76
C GLU A 99 -18.95 -9.80 3.32
N GLU A 100 -19.33 -9.59 2.06
CA GLU A 100 -19.42 -8.25 1.47
C GLU A 100 -20.84 -7.88 1.05
N ILE A 101 -21.77 -8.85 0.96
CA ILE A 101 -23.12 -8.67 0.41
C ILE A 101 -24.14 -8.93 1.49
N PHE A 102 -24.98 -7.93 1.77
CA PHE A 102 -25.94 -7.97 2.84
C PHE A 102 -27.36 -7.65 2.32
N PRO A 103 -28.42 -8.15 2.98
CA PRO A 103 -29.79 -7.72 2.68
C PRO A 103 -30.00 -6.23 2.93
N GLU A 104 -29.38 -5.71 4.00
CA GLU A 104 -29.35 -4.30 4.39
C GLU A 104 -28.05 -3.96 5.12
N LEU A 105 -27.67 -2.68 5.16
CA LEU A 105 -26.51 -2.21 5.93
C LEU A 105 -26.95 -1.67 7.28
N THR A 106 -26.75 -2.47 8.33
CA THR A 106 -26.96 -2.09 9.73
C THR A 106 -25.68 -1.53 10.35
N GLU A 107 -25.78 -1.02 11.58
CA GLU A 107 -24.62 -0.52 12.31
C GLU A 107 -23.68 -1.65 12.74
N GLU A 108 -24.27 -2.78 13.14
CA GLU A 108 -23.56 -3.98 13.59
C GLU A 108 -22.68 -4.55 12.47
N ILE A 109 -23.21 -4.64 11.24
CA ILE A 109 -22.44 -5.09 10.06
C ILE A 109 -21.22 -4.19 9.83
N VAL A 110 -21.37 -2.88 9.99
CA VAL A 110 -20.27 -1.92 9.79
C VAL A 110 -19.22 -2.07 10.87
N ASP A 111 -19.63 -2.27 12.12
CA ASP A 111 -18.70 -2.48 13.24
C ASP A 111 -17.95 -3.80 13.08
N GLU A 112 -18.62 -4.89 12.72
CA GLU A 112 -17.99 -6.20 12.46
C GLU A 112 -16.95 -6.10 11.34
N LEU A 113 -17.29 -5.47 10.22
CA LEU A 113 -16.36 -5.26 9.10
C LEU A 113 -15.18 -4.37 9.50
N LEU A 114 -15.41 -3.35 10.32
CA LEU A 114 -14.36 -2.47 10.82
C LEU A 114 -13.41 -3.21 11.76
N GLU A 115 -13.93 -3.98 12.70
CA GLU A 115 -13.14 -4.81 13.62
C GLU A 115 -12.32 -5.85 12.87
N GLU A 116 -12.92 -6.50 11.87
CA GLU A 116 -12.23 -7.46 11.01
C GLU A 116 -11.10 -6.78 10.22
N SER A 117 -11.36 -5.60 9.65
CA SER A 117 -10.36 -4.79 8.92
C SER A 117 -9.18 -4.39 9.81
N ILE A 118 -9.45 -3.99 11.06
CA ILE A 118 -8.43 -3.67 12.07
C ILE A 118 -7.65 -4.93 12.46
N ALA A 119 -8.34 -6.04 12.71
CA ALA A 119 -7.70 -7.30 13.07
C ALA A 119 -6.77 -7.80 11.96
N TRP A 120 -7.17 -7.67 10.70
CA TRP A 120 -6.33 -7.96 9.54
C TRP A 120 -5.10 -7.04 9.49
N ALA A 121 -5.26 -5.72 9.68
CA ALA A 121 -4.15 -4.78 9.67
C ALA A 121 -3.13 -5.07 10.78
N LYS A 122 -3.61 -5.47 11.96
CA LYS A 122 -2.77 -5.92 13.08
C LYS A 122 -2.01 -7.20 12.75
N TYR A 123 -2.67 -8.16 12.09
CA TYR A 123 -2.06 -9.44 11.69
C TYR A 123 -0.91 -9.27 10.69
N GLN A 124 -0.96 -8.25 9.82
CA GLN A 124 0.07 -8.03 8.82
C GLN A 124 1.44 -7.72 9.44
N SER A 125 2.51 -8.29 8.89
CA SER A 125 3.89 -8.02 9.30
C SER A 125 4.59 -7.15 8.26
N VAL A 126 5.01 -5.95 8.69
CA VAL A 126 5.77 -5.00 7.86
C VAL A 126 7.09 -5.64 7.40
N ASP A 127 7.82 -6.31 8.30
CA ASP A 127 9.10 -6.94 7.96
C ASP A 127 8.95 -8.06 6.92
N LYS A 128 7.90 -8.89 7.04
CA LYS A 128 7.59 -9.92 6.04
C LYS A 128 7.24 -9.30 4.69
N ALA A 129 6.46 -8.22 4.67
CA ALA A 129 6.14 -7.50 3.44
C ALA A 129 7.40 -6.91 2.79
N LEU A 130 8.26 -6.24 3.56
CA LEU A 130 9.54 -5.72 3.05
C LEU A 130 10.45 -6.84 2.54
N ALA A 131 10.52 -7.97 3.24
CA ALA A 131 11.29 -9.14 2.77
C ALA A 131 10.74 -9.69 1.45
N TYR A 132 9.40 -9.75 1.30
CA TYR A 132 8.76 -10.15 0.04
C TYR A 132 9.20 -9.25 -1.11
N TYR A 133 9.05 -7.92 -0.97
CA TYR A 133 9.44 -6.97 -2.02
C TYR A 133 10.94 -7.01 -2.31
N ALA A 134 11.80 -7.10 -1.29
CA ALA A 134 13.25 -7.18 -1.47
C ALA A 134 13.71 -8.41 -2.26
N ASN A 135 12.93 -9.49 -2.25
CA ASN A 135 13.21 -10.72 -2.99
C ASN A 135 12.68 -10.72 -4.43
N LEU A 136 11.89 -9.72 -4.82
CA LEU A 136 11.46 -9.58 -6.21
C LEU A 136 12.63 -9.28 -7.15
N PRO A 137 12.54 -9.63 -8.44
CA PRO A 137 13.49 -9.19 -9.45
C PRO A 137 13.23 -7.73 -9.87
N THR A 138 14.24 -7.07 -10.43
CA THR A 138 14.17 -5.67 -10.93
C THR A 138 13.18 -5.44 -12.07
N TYR A 139 12.76 -6.51 -12.75
CA TYR A 139 11.77 -6.48 -13.82
C TYR A 139 10.36 -6.87 -13.35
N CYS A 140 10.12 -6.97 -12.03
CA CYS A 140 8.80 -7.28 -11.49
C CYS A 140 7.80 -6.16 -11.82
N GLY A 141 6.83 -6.49 -12.69
CA GLY A 141 5.78 -5.58 -13.14
C GLY A 141 5.01 -4.96 -11.99
N GLY A 142 4.97 -3.63 -11.93
CA GLY A 142 4.14 -2.89 -10.98
C GLY A 142 4.66 -2.81 -9.54
N ALA A 143 5.83 -3.38 -9.23
CA ALA A 143 6.40 -3.40 -7.87
C ALA A 143 7.88 -2.98 -7.80
N ALA A 144 8.43 -2.39 -8.87
CA ALA A 144 9.88 -2.12 -8.95
C ALA A 144 10.35 -1.03 -7.97
N VAL A 145 9.50 -0.04 -7.68
CA VAL A 145 9.82 1.03 -6.74
C VAL A 145 9.72 0.51 -5.31
N GLU A 146 8.70 -0.31 -5.05
CA GLU A 146 8.44 -1.00 -3.78
C GLU A 146 9.62 -1.93 -3.46
N HIS A 147 10.12 -2.65 -4.48
CA HIS A 147 11.33 -3.44 -4.41
C HIS A 147 12.56 -2.62 -4.00
N LEU A 148 12.86 -1.52 -4.70
CA LEU A 148 14.01 -0.66 -4.33
C LEU A 148 13.85 -0.06 -2.94
N THR A 149 12.64 0.40 -2.60
CA THR A 149 12.31 0.94 -1.28
C THR A 149 12.57 -0.10 -0.19
N ALA A 150 12.13 -1.35 -0.41
CA ALA A 150 12.34 -2.44 0.52
C ALA A 150 13.83 -2.78 0.70
N LEU A 151 14.63 -2.79 -0.37
CA LEU A 151 16.08 -3.00 -0.27
C LEU A 151 16.75 -1.92 0.58
N ILE A 152 16.37 -0.65 0.41
CA ILE A 152 16.92 0.47 1.20
C ILE A 152 16.58 0.30 2.67
N LEU A 153 15.30 0.08 2.99
CA LEU A 153 14.85 -0.08 4.38
C LEU A 153 15.46 -1.28 5.09
N ARG A 154 15.77 -2.33 4.31
CA ARG A 154 16.46 -3.54 4.79
C ARG A 154 17.99 -3.44 4.74
N LYS A 155 18.53 -2.29 4.32
CA LYS A 155 19.96 -2.00 4.25
C LYS A 155 20.74 -2.96 3.32
N GLU A 156 20.11 -3.40 2.24
CA GLU A 156 20.67 -4.32 1.24
C GLU A 156 21.61 -3.55 0.26
N LYS A 157 22.64 -2.89 0.81
CA LYS A 157 23.53 -1.96 0.10
C LYS A 157 24.19 -2.58 -1.13
N GLU A 158 24.75 -3.77 -0.99
CA GLU A 158 25.45 -4.48 -2.07
C GLU A 158 24.53 -4.72 -3.27
N LYS A 159 23.27 -5.11 -3.01
CA LYS A 159 22.28 -5.37 -4.05
C LYS A 159 21.88 -4.09 -4.80
N ILE A 160 21.78 -2.96 -4.12
CA ILE A 160 21.50 -1.65 -4.73
C ILE A 160 22.67 -1.18 -5.61
N LEU A 161 23.91 -1.34 -5.14
CA LEU A 161 25.11 -1.01 -5.92
C LEU A 161 25.21 -1.90 -7.17
N TYR A 162 24.97 -3.21 -7.02
CA TYR A 162 24.90 -4.13 -8.15
C TYR A 162 23.86 -3.70 -9.19
N TYR A 163 22.67 -3.25 -8.76
CA TYR A 163 21.67 -2.74 -9.70
C TYR A 163 22.08 -1.45 -10.39
N ARG A 164 22.84 -0.57 -9.73
CA ARG A 164 23.40 0.62 -10.37
C ARG A 164 24.33 0.24 -11.53
N GLU A 165 25.16 -0.78 -11.33
CA GLU A 165 26.07 -1.30 -12.37
C GLU A 165 25.30 -1.91 -13.54
N ILE A 166 24.36 -2.84 -13.28
CA ILE A 166 23.54 -3.44 -14.34
C ILE A 166 22.77 -2.37 -15.11
N PHE A 167 22.22 -1.36 -14.42
CA PHE A 167 21.46 -0.29 -15.08
C PHE A 167 22.33 0.48 -16.09
N SER A 168 23.59 0.74 -15.75
CA SER A 168 24.56 1.36 -16.65
C SER A 168 24.86 0.49 -17.88
N GLU A 169 25.00 -0.83 -17.69
CA GLU A 169 25.21 -1.78 -18.78
C GLU A 169 23.98 -1.90 -19.70
N ALA A 170 22.78 -1.94 -19.11
CA ALA A 170 21.52 -1.97 -19.82
C ALA A 170 21.35 -0.77 -20.76
N LYS A 171 21.69 0.44 -20.29
CA LYS A 171 21.70 1.67 -21.11
C LYS A 171 22.65 1.60 -22.30
N LYS A 172 23.76 0.86 -22.18
CA LYS A 172 24.72 0.64 -23.28
C LYS A 172 24.24 -0.41 -24.29
N GLY A 173 22.96 -0.80 -24.24
CA GLY A 173 22.33 -1.76 -25.15
C GLY A 173 22.62 -3.22 -24.81
N LYS A 174 23.23 -3.51 -23.65
CA LYS A 174 23.67 -4.88 -23.33
C LYS A 174 22.58 -5.75 -22.71
N MET A 175 21.55 -5.19 -22.05
CA MET A 175 20.49 -5.97 -21.38
C MET A 175 19.17 -5.20 -21.22
N ARG A 176 18.02 -5.91 -21.30
CA ARG A 176 16.70 -5.42 -20.84
C ARG A 176 16.37 -6.10 -19.49
N ARG A 177 16.77 -5.50 -18.38
CA ARG A 177 16.55 -6.05 -17.02
C ARG A 177 15.80 -5.11 -16.06
N PHE A 178 15.44 -3.92 -16.51
CA PHE A 178 14.72 -2.92 -15.73
C PHE A 178 13.42 -2.54 -16.44
N LEU A 179 12.38 -2.29 -15.65
CA LEU A 179 11.15 -1.71 -16.17
C LEU A 179 11.34 -0.25 -16.56
N PRO A 180 10.57 0.26 -17.54
CA PRO A 180 10.65 1.66 -17.98
C PRO A 180 10.49 2.69 -16.87
N GLY A 181 9.81 2.34 -15.77
CA GLY A 181 9.59 3.23 -14.62
C GLY A 181 10.79 3.44 -13.70
N ILE A 182 11.89 2.68 -13.86
CA ILE A 182 13.12 2.89 -13.09
C ILE A 182 14.09 3.74 -13.92
N THR A 183 14.34 4.97 -13.48
CA THR A 183 15.22 5.92 -14.14
C THR A 183 16.61 5.96 -13.49
N GLU A 184 17.56 6.59 -14.19
CA GLU A 184 18.90 6.80 -13.64
C GLU A 184 18.87 7.60 -12.33
N ASP A 185 17.99 8.59 -12.26
CA ASP A 185 17.85 9.46 -11.09
C ASP A 185 17.28 8.70 -9.88
N ILE A 186 16.31 7.80 -10.11
CA ILE A 186 15.78 6.91 -9.08
C ILE A 186 16.91 6.04 -8.52
N MET A 187 17.74 5.45 -9.40
CA MET A 187 18.89 4.64 -8.98
C MET A 187 19.94 5.46 -8.23
N ASN A 188 20.24 6.68 -8.68
CA ASN A 188 21.18 7.58 -7.99
C ASN A 188 20.68 7.94 -6.59
N ARG A 189 19.38 8.24 -6.44
CA ARG A 189 18.77 8.52 -5.14
C ARG A 189 18.81 7.30 -4.22
N ALA A 190 18.49 6.11 -4.73
CA ALA A 190 18.60 4.86 -3.98
C ALA A 190 20.03 4.64 -3.44
N VAL A 191 21.05 4.82 -4.29
CA VAL A 191 22.47 4.73 -3.89
C VAL A 191 22.78 5.77 -2.81
N SER A 192 22.37 7.03 -3.00
CA SER A 192 22.63 8.10 -2.03
C SER A 192 22.06 7.81 -0.64
N LEU A 193 20.92 7.12 -0.55
CA LEU A 193 20.32 6.75 0.73
C LEU A 193 21.16 5.70 1.46
N VAL A 194 21.60 4.64 0.76
CA VAL A 194 22.41 3.58 1.39
C VAL A 194 23.88 3.97 1.63
N MET A 195 24.36 5.04 1.01
CA MET A 195 25.68 5.61 1.28
C MET A 195 25.68 6.63 2.42
N LYS A 196 24.52 7.20 2.78
CA LYS A 196 24.38 8.15 3.91
C LYS A 196 24.13 7.49 5.26
N GLU A 197 23.77 6.21 5.28
CA GLU A 197 23.52 5.45 6.52
C GLU A 197 24.81 4.79 7.09
N GLU A 198 26.01 5.18 6.63
CA GLU A 198 27.32 4.88 7.24
C GLU A 198 27.77 5.98 8.21
#